data_AF-A0A6N2TIX9-F1
#
_entry.id   AF-A0A6N2TIX9-F1
#
_cell.length_a   1.000
_cell.length_b   1.000
_cell.length_c   1.000
_cell.angle_alpha   90.00
_cell.angle_beta   90.00
_cell.angle_gamma   90.00
#
_symmetry.space_group_name_H-M   'P 1'
#
loop_
_entity.id
_entity.type
_entity.pdbx_description
1 polymer ?
#
loop_
_entity_poly.entity_id
_entity_poly.type
_entity_poly.pdbx_seq_one_letter_code
_entity_poly.pdbx_strand_id
1 'polypeptide(L)' 'MIVKCPANTRLQEYLLKNDIHLLTPCGGRGNCAKCKVKVIEGKARINTMDRIWLSEKELEEGYRLGCHLFTEEPLVVEV' A
#
# COMPACT_ATOMS: atom_id res chain seq x y z
N MET A 1 -4.08 -9.81 5.84
CA MET A 1 -5.42 -9.42 6.36
C MET A 1 -6.09 -8.54 5.32
N ILE A 2 -7.36 -8.77 4.98
CA ILE A 2 -8.05 -8.01 3.93
C ILE A 2 -8.72 -6.77 4.52
N VAL A 3 -8.42 -5.59 3.95
CA VAL A 3 -8.93 -4.30 4.37
C VAL A 3 -9.56 -3.57 3.18
N LYS A 4 -10.81 -3.13 3.34
CA LYS A 4 -11.52 -2.33 2.35
C LYS A 4 -11.31 -0.85 2.64
N CYS A 5 -10.70 -0.13 1.70
CA CYS A 5 -10.36 1.27 1.85
C CYS A 5 -11.27 2.16 0.99
N PRO A 6 -11.76 3.30 1.52
CA PRO A 6 -12.50 4.27 0.74
C PRO A 6 -11.59 5.02 -0.25
N ALA A 7 -12.19 5.70 -1.23
CA ALA A 7 -11.49 6.57 -2.16
C ALA A 7 -10.91 7.83 -1.47
N ASN A 8 -9.96 8.48 -2.14
CA ASN A 8 -9.29 9.73 -1.75
C ASN A 8 -8.63 9.70 -0.36
N THR A 9 -8.04 8.57 0.03
CA THR A 9 -7.41 8.43 1.36
C THR A 9 -6.02 7.81 1.26
N ARG A 10 -5.11 8.17 2.18
CA ARG A 10 -3.81 7.49 2.33
C ARG A 10 -4.02 6.18 3.07
N LEU A 11 -3.57 5.06 2.50
CA LEU A 11 -3.75 3.74 3.10
C LEU A 11 -3.14 3.67 4.51
N GLN A 12 -1.93 4.21 4.70
CA GLN A 12 -1.28 4.25 6.01
C GLN A 12 -2.14 4.95 7.07
N GLU A 13 -2.76 6.09 6.74
CA GLU A 13 -3.57 6.83 7.69
C GLU A 13 -4.89 6.10 7.99
N TYR A 14 -5.51 5.50 6.97
CA TYR A 14 -6.70 4.68 7.15
C TYR A 14 -6.42 3.47 8.05
N LEU A 15 -5.33 2.74 7.80
CA LEU A 15 -4.93 1.60 8.61
C LEU A 15 -4.65 2.03 10.06
N LEU A 16 -3.92 3.13 10.25
CA LEU A 16 -3.62 3.66 11.58
C LEU A 16 -4.90 4.04 12.36
N LYS A 17 -5.90 4.63 11.69
CA LYS A 17 -7.21 4.94 12.29
C LYS A 17 -7.99 3.69 12.70
N ASN A 18 -7.74 2.56 12.06
CA ASN A 18 -8.34 1.27 12.39
C ASN A 18 -7.48 0.44 13.36
N ASP A 19 -6.46 1.04 14.00
CA ASP A 19 -5.51 0.37 14.89
C ASP A 19 -4.65 -0.71 14.17
N ILE A 20 -4.54 -0.60 12.84
CA ILE A 20 -3.75 -1.51 12.01
C ILE A 20 -2.41 -0.86 11.71
N HIS A 21 -1.35 -1.41 12.29
CA HIS A 21 0.00 -0.90 12.13
C HIS A 21 0.76 -1.66 11.04
N LEU A 22 1.04 -0.97 9.93
CA LEU A 22 1.99 -1.48 8.93
C LEU A 22 3.42 -1.50 9.49
N LEU A 23 4.19 -2.52 9.13
CA LEU A 23 5.62 -2.62 9.38
C LEU A 23 6.35 -1.50 8.64
N THR A 24 6.50 -0.37 9.32
CA THR A 24 7.09 0.86 8.80
C THR A 24 8.28 1.28 9.67
N PRO A 25 9.36 0.47 9.75
CA PRO A 25 10.55 0.83 10.54
C PRO A 25 11.19 2.13 10.05
N CYS A 26 10.95 2.51 8.78
CA CYS A 26 11.38 3.79 8.21
C CYS A 26 10.39 4.95 8.46
N GLY A 27 9.32 4.75 9.23
CA GLY A 27 8.34 5.80 9.56
C GLY A 27 7.51 6.32 8.38
N GLY A 28 7.27 5.50 7.36
CA GLY A 28 6.52 5.90 6.17
C GLY A 28 7.36 6.61 5.09
N ARG A 29 8.69 6.60 5.19
CA ARG A 29 9.57 7.22 4.16
C ARG A 29 9.59 6.47 2.83
N GLY A 30 9.19 5.20 2.78
CA GLY A 30 9.22 4.41 1.54
C GLY A 30 10.58 3.83 1.16
N ASN A 31 11.57 3.90 2.06
CA ASN A 31 12.94 3.42 1.81
C ASN A 31 13.27 2.09 2.50
N CYS A 32 12.27 1.39 3.06
CA CYS A 32 12.48 0.13 3.78
C CYS A 32 11.78 -1.07 3.15
N ALA A 33 10.90 -0.87 2.18
CA ALA A 33 10.09 -1.90 1.50
C ALA A 33 9.25 -2.84 2.38
N LYS A 34 9.29 -2.70 3.72
CA LYS A 34 8.56 -3.59 4.65
C LYS A 34 7.07 -3.29 4.74
N CYS A 35 6.63 -2.13 4.26
CA CYS A 35 5.23 -1.72 4.25
C CYS A 35 4.45 -2.30 3.05
N LYS A 36 4.87 -3.46 2.52
CA LYS A 36 4.30 -4.05 1.29
C LYS A 36 2.87 -4.53 1.55
N VAL A 37 1.97 -4.22 0.64
CA VAL A 37 0.56 -4.62 0.63
C VAL A 37 0.21 -5.14 -0.76
N LYS A 38 -0.80 -5.98 -0.88
CA LYS A 38 -1.28 -6.51 -2.16
C LYS A 38 -2.66 -5.95 -2.47
N VAL A 39 -2.84 -5.34 -3.63
CA VAL A 39 -4.17 -4.90 -4.08
C VAL A 39 -4.92 -6.13 -4.60
N ILE A 40 -6.01 -6.48 -3.93
CA ILE A 40 -6.89 -7.61 -4.28
C ILE A 40 -7.97 -7.14 -5.26
N GLU A 41 -8.52 -5.95 -5.04
CA GLU A 41 -9.58 -5.37 -5.87
C GLU A 41 -9.40 -3.86 -6.01
N GLY A 42 -9.68 -3.32 -7.20
CA GLY A 42 -9.46 -1.91 -7.53
C GLY A 42 -8.07 -1.64 -8.10
N LYS A 43 -7.76 -0.36 -8.34
CA LYS A 43 -6.47 0.07 -8.89
C LYS A 43 -5.76 1.04 -7.97
N ALA A 44 -4.48 0.78 -7.72
CA ALA A 44 -3.57 1.72 -7.07
C ALA A 44 -2.42 2.06 -8.03
N ARG A 45 -2.09 3.35 -8.12
CA ARG A 45 -0.95 3.82 -8.92
C ARG A 45 0.35 3.22 -8.39
N ILE A 46 1.22 2.89 -9.33
CA ILE A 46 2.61 2.51 -9.05
C ILE A 46 3.41 3.80 -8.90
N ASN A 47 3.98 4.03 -7.72
CA ASN A 47 4.90 5.14 -7.50
C ASN A 47 6.35 4.73 -7.85
N THR A 48 7.23 5.72 -7.96
CA THR A 48 8.66 5.47 -8.25
C THR A 48 9.30 4.56 -7.20
N MET A 49 8.93 4.70 -5.92
CA MET A 49 9.43 3.83 -4.85
C MET A 49 8.97 2.37 -5.01
N ASP A 50 7.76 2.14 -5.50
CA ASP A 50 7.28 0.79 -5.79
C ASP A 50 8.17 0.12 -6.84
N ARG A 51 8.54 0.84 -7.91
CA ARG A 51 9.44 0.31 -8.95
C ARG A 51 10.89 0.10 -8.48
N ILE A 52 11.33 0.86 -7.49
CA ILE A 52 12.70 0.74 -6.94
C ILE A 52 12.79 -0.49 -6.03
N TRP A 53 11.76 -0.75 -5.24
CA TRP A 53 11.78 -1.79 -4.19
C TRP A 53 11.09 -3.09 -4.57
N LEU A 54 10.11 -3.05 -5.48
CA LEU A 54 9.34 -4.21 -5.91
C LEU A 54 9.77 -4.62 -7.32
N SER A 55 9.82 -5.93 -7.55
CA SER A 55 10.10 -6.47 -8.89
C SER A 55 8.90 -6.26 -9.82
N GLU A 56 9.12 -6.27 -11.14
CA GLU A 56 8.02 -6.17 -12.13
C GLU A 56 6.94 -7.24 -11.89
N LYS A 57 7.34 -8.49 -11.60
CA LYS A 57 6.40 -9.56 -11.23
C LYS A 57 5.53 -9.21 -10.03
N GLU A 58 6.11 -8.63 -8.99
CA GLU A 58 5.35 -8.22 -7.80
C GLU A 58 4.39 -7.08 -8.15
N LEU A 59 4.82 -6.14 -8.99
CA LEU A 59 3.96 -5.05 -9.44
C LEU A 59 2.79 -5.55 -10.29
N GLU A 60 3.01 -6.57 -11.12
CA GLU A 60 1.99 -7.28 -11.90
C GLU A 60 1.04 -8.10 -11.01
N GLU A 61 1.56 -8.74 -9.97
CA GLU A 61 0.75 -9.43 -8.94
C GLU A 61 -0.07 -8.48 -8.06
N GLY A 62 0.09 -7.16 -8.21
CA GLY A 62 -0.65 -6.14 -7.48
C GLY A 62 0.00 -5.70 -6.17
N TYR A 63 1.26 -6.05 -5.91
CA TYR A 63 1.98 -5.56 -4.73
C TYR A 63 2.36 -4.09 -4.85
N ARG A 64 2.22 -3.37 -3.75
CA ARG A 64 2.54 -1.93 -3.61
C ARG A 64 3.09 -1.64 -2.21
N LEU A 65 3.72 -0.50 -2.04
CA LEU A 65 4.19 0.04 -0.77
C LEU A 65 3.03 0.79 -0.10
N GLY A 66 2.39 0.16 0.87
CA GLY A 66 1.22 0.69 1.58
C GLY A 66 1.47 2.02 2.30
N CYS A 67 2.73 2.34 2.63
CA CYS A 67 3.10 3.61 3.24
C CYS A 67 3.04 4.83 2.29
N HIS A 68 3.15 4.61 0.97
CA HIS A 68 2.96 5.64 -0.06
C HIS A 68 1.71 5.42 -0.91
N LEU A 69 0.91 4.40 -0.59
CA LEU A 69 -0.29 4.08 -1.35
C LEU A 69 -1.39 5.09 -1.06
N PHE A 70 -1.83 5.76 -2.13
CA PHE A 70 -2.98 6.65 -2.13
C PHE A 70 -4.12 5.98 -2.90
N THR A 71 -5.29 5.90 -2.28
CA THR A 71 -6.48 5.35 -2.93
C THR A 71 -7.16 6.48 -3.71
N GLU A 72 -7.18 6.41 -5.04
CA GLU A 72 -7.98 7.36 -5.86
C GLU A 72 -9.45 6.92 -5.92
N GLU A 73 -9.66 5.61 -5.89
CA GLU A 73 -10.95 4.92 -5.95
C GLU A 73 -11.06 3.93 -4.77
N PRO A 74 -12.26 3.46 -4.40
CA PRO A 74 -12.39 2.48 -3.33
C PRO A 74 -11.73 1.17 -3.77
N LEU A 75 -10.82 0.65 -2.94
CA LEU A 75 -10.04 -0.53 -3.28
C LEU A 75 -9.87 -1.44 -2.07
N VAL A 76 -9.65 -2.73 -2.33
CA VAL A 76 -9.45 -3.76 -1.33
C VAL A 76 -8.00 -4.19 -1.38
N VAL A 77 -7.32 -4.08 -0.25
CA VAL A 77 -5.92 -4.48 -0.11
C VAL A 77 -5.77 -5.54 0.96
N GLU A 78 -4.79 -6.40 0.75
CA GLU A 78 -4.27 -7.32 1.73
C GLU A 78 -2.98 -6.74 2.33
N VAL A 79 -3.03 -6.48 3.64
CA VAL A 79 -1.93 -6.03 4.48
C VAL A 79 -1.27 -7.19 5.21
#